data_AF-A0A399EUY5-F1
#
_entry.id   AF-A0A399EUY5-F1
#
_cell.length_a   1.000
_cell.length_b   1.000
_cell.length_c   1.000
_cell.angle_alpha   90.00
_cell.angle_beta   90.00
_cell.angle_gamma   90.00
#
_symmetry.space_group_name_H-M   'P 1'
#
loop_
_entity.id
_entity.type
_entity.pdbx_description
1 polymer ?
#
loop_
_entity_poly.entity_id
_entity_poly.type
_entity_poly.pdbx_seq_one_letter_code
_entity_poly.pdbx_strand_id
1 'polypeptide(L)'
;MKSAMRWGVVYVALVVGLTALGHYNQQQSAHLQALLKREADLRQKEVRLSLERYHLTSPLALLEWAEAQGYIPMSLGHWAEEGRTP
;
A
#
# COMPACT_ATOMS: atom_id res chain seq x y z
N MET A 1 -40.92 46.17 14.77
CA MET A 1 -39.92 45.60 15.71
C MET A 1 -39.97 44.07 15.82
N LYS A 2 -41.13 43.41 15.94
CA LYS A 2 -41.23 41.94 16.03
C LYS A 2 -40.74 41.16 14.80
N SER A 3 -40.85 41.73 13.59
CA SER A 3 -40.41 41.10 12.34
C SER A 3 -38.89 41.01 12.22
N ALA A 4 -38.17 42.09 12.53
CA ALA A 4 -36.70 42.12 12.48
C ALA A 4 -36.08 41.08 13.43
N MET A 5 -36.66 40.92 14.62
CA MET A 5 -36.20 39.93 15.60
C MET A 5 -36.41 38.48 15.14
N ARG A 6 -37.54 38.18 14.46
CA ARG A 6 -37.79 36.85 13.88
C ARG A 6 -36.79 36.50 12.78
N TRP A 7 -36.48 37.45 11.91
CA TRP A 7 -35.49 37.23 10.85
C TRP A 7 -34.07 37.11 11.39
N GLY A 8 -33.73 37.84 12.46
CA GLY A 8 -32.46 37.66 13.16
C GLY A 8 -32.28 36.24 13.71
N VAL A 9 -33.32 35.67 14.33
CA VAL A 9 -33.28 34.28 14.83
C VAL A 9 -33.12 33.27 13.69
N VAL A 10 -33.86 33.44 12.59
CA VAL A 10 -33.74 32.57 11.41
C VAL A 10 -32.33 32.65 10.82
N TYR A 11 -31.76 33.85 10.72
CA TYR A 11 -30.42 34.05 10.19
C TYR A 11 -29.36 33.36 11.07
N VAL A 12 -29.43 33.55 12.39
CA VAL A 12 -28.52 32.87 13.33
C VAL A 12 -28.68 31.36 13.25
N ALA A 13 -29.92 30.85 13.17
CA ALA A 13 -30.16 29.41 13.01
C ALA A 13 -29.54 28.86 11.72
N LEU A 14 -29.63 29.60 10.62
CA LEU A 14 -29.02 29.25 9.34
C LEU A 14 -27.49 29.21 9.43
N VAL A 15 -26.89 30.22 10.04
CA VAL A 15 -25.44 30.31 10.24
C VAL A 15 -24.96 29.14 11.10
N VAL A 16 -25.60 28.89 12.25
CA VAL A 16 -25.25 27.78 13.14
C VAL A 16 -25.41 26.44 12.42
N GLY A 17 -26.48 26.26 11.65
CA GLY A 17 -26.71 25.05 10.85
C GLY A 17 -25.60 24.80 9.83
N LEU A 18 -25.22 25.84 9.07
CA LEU A 18 -24.13 25.76 8.09
C LEU A 18 -22.79 25.48 8.75
N THR A 19 -22.50 26.11 9.90
CA THR A 19 -21.27 25.87 10.66
C THR A 19 -21.20 24.43 11.17
N ALA A 20 -22.29 23.90 11.74
CA ALA A 20 -22.34 22.51 12.20
C ALA A 20 -22.14 21.50 11.06
N LEU A 21 -22.78 21.74 9.90
CA LEU A 21 -22.58 20.92 8.70
C LEU A 21 -21.14 21.00 8.18
N GLY A 22 -20.53 22.19 8.20
CA GLY A 22 -19.14 22.40 7.82
C GLY A 22 -18.18 21.59 8.71
N HIS A 23 -18.37 21.65 10.03
CA HIS A 23 -17.56 20.87 10.98
C HIS A 23 -17.71 19.37 10.77
N TYR A 24 -18.94 18.89 10.58
CA TYR A 24 -19.20 17.48 10.32
C TYR A 24 -18.53 17.00 9.03
N ASN A 25 -18.63 17.78 7.96
CA ASN A 25 -17.99 17.47 6.69
C ASN A 25 -16.45 17.48 6.79
N GLN A 26 -15.89 18.44 7.53
CA GLN A 26 -14.45 18.50 7.77
C GLN A 26 -13.95 17.27 8.55
N GLN A 27 -14.70 16.83 9.56
CA GLN A 27 -14.37 15.63 10.32
C GLN A 27 -14.38 14.37 9.44
N GLN A 28 -15.41 14.20 8.60
CA GLN A 28 -15.48 13.08 7.66
C GLN A 28 -14.34 13.11 6.67
N SER A 29 -14.04 14.28 6.11
CA SER A 29 -12.93 14.46 5.16
C SER A 29 -11.58 14.13 5.79
N ALA A 30 -11.35 14.56 7.04
CA ALA A 30 -10.12 14.25 7.77
C ALA A 30 -9.99 12.74 8.05
N HIS A 31 -11.09 12.08 8.42
CA HIS A 31 -11.11 10.63 8.61
C HIS A 31 -10.82 9.88 7.30
N LEU A 32 -11.43 10.32 6.19
CA LEU A 32 -11.20 9.75 4.87
C LEU A 32 -9.74 9.92 4.44
N GLN A 33 -9.15 11.10 4.64
CA GLN A 33 -7.74 11.34 4.34
C GLN A 33 -6.81 10.47 5.21
N ALA A 34 -7.15 10.26 6.49
CA ALA A 34 -6.39 9.37 7.35
C ALA A 34 -6.45 7.91 6.86
N LEU A 35 -7.62 7.45 6.41
CA LEU A 35 -7.77 6.11 5.82
C LEU A 35 -6.98 5.96 4.52
N LEU A 36 -7.05 6.94 3.62
CA LEU A 36 -6.29 6.93 2.37
C LEU A 36 -4.77 6.88 2.61
N LYS A 37 -4.27 7.63 3.60
CA LYS A 37 -2.86 7.56 4.00
C LYS A 37 -2.48 6.18 4.51
N ARG A 38 -3.31 5.56 5.36
CA ARG A 38 -3.08 4.21 5.86
C ARG A 38 -3.08 3.17 4.73
N GLU A 39 -3.99 3.31 3.77
CA GLU A 39 -4.01 2.42 2.60
C GLU A 39 -2.72 2.54 1.78
N ALA A 40 -2.26 3.77 1.51
CA ALA A 40 -1.02 4.00 0.79
C ALA A 40 0.20 3.40 1.52
N ASP A 41 0.30 3.59 2.84
CA ASP A 41 1.37 3.02 3.67
C ASP A 41 1.34 1.48 3.64
N LEU A 42 0.15 0.88 3.69
CA LEU A 42 0.00 -0.58 3.63
C LEU A 42 0.40 -1.13 2.26
N ARG A 43 -0.02 -0.49 1.16
CA ARG A 43 0.40 -0.88 -0.19
C ARG A 43 1.91 -0.79 -0.36
N GLN A 44 2.54 0.25 0.17
CA GLN A 44 4.00 0.38 0.10
C GLN A 44 4.70 -0.73 0.90
N LYS A 45 4.18 -1.09 2.07
CA LYS A 45 4.70 -2.22 2.85
C LYS A 45 4.53 -3.55 2.13
N GLU A 46 3.37 -3.77 1.50
CA GLU A 46 3.10 -4.98 0.72
C GLU A 46 4.08 -5.12 -0.46
N VAL A 47 4.30 -4.05 -1.21
CA VAL A 47 5.29 -4.03 -2.31
C VAL A 47 6.71 -4.31 -1.79
N ARG A 48 7.09 -3.74 -0.64
CA ARG A 48 8.39 -4.01 -0.05
C ARG A 48 8.54 -5.46 0.38
N LEU A 49 7.53 -6.01 1.04
CA LEU A 49 7.53 -7.40 1.50
C LEU A 49 7.49 -8.39 0.33
N SER A 50 6.77 -8.07 -0.74
CA SER A 50 6.74 -8.92 -1.93
C SER A 50 8.09 -8.93 -2.65
N LEU A 51 8.78 -7.79 -2.70
CA LEU A 51 10.13 -7.68 -3.25
C LEU A 51 11.15 -8.42 -2.38
N GLU A 52 11.09 -8.28 -1.05
CA GLU A 52 11.92 -9.03 -0.11
C GLU A 52 11.70 -10.53 -0.24
N ARG A 53 10.44 -10.98 -0.30
CA ARG A 53 10.11 -12.37 -0.57
C ARG A 53 10.67 -12.83 -1.91
N TYR A 54 10.54 -12.02 -2.96
CA TYR A 54 11.11 -12.34 -4.26
C TYR A 54 12.62 -12.51 -4.18
N HIS A 55 13.36 -11.64 -3.49
CA HIS A 55 14.80 -11.82 -3.32
C HIS A 55 15.14 -13.14 -2.64
N LEU A 56 14.42 -13.52 -1.58
CA LEU A 56 14.66 -14.76 -0.84
C LEU A 56 14.23 -16.02 -1.59
N THR A 57 13.17 -15.95 -2.39
CA THR A 57 12.58 -17.12 -3.06
C THR A 57 12.75 -17.09 -4.57
N SER A 58 13.57 -16.18 -5.10
CA SER A 58 13.77 -16.08 -6.55
C SER A 58 14.45 -17.36 -7.04
N PRO A 59 14.09 -17.84 -8.23
CA PRO A 59 14.80 -18.96 -8.86
C PRO A 59 16.30 -18.70 -9.00
N LEU A 60 16.71 -17.43 -9.13
CA LEU A 60 18.11 -17.02 -9.15
C LEU A 60 18.79 -17.22 -7.80
N ALA A 61 18.19 -16.76 -6.69
CA ALA A 61 18.73 -17.00 -5.36
C ALA A 61 18.79 -18.49 -5.01
N LEU A 62 17.81 -19.27 -5.48
CA LEU A 62 17.82 -20.73 -5.36
C LEU A 62 18.96 -21.37 -6.17
N LEU A 63 19.23 -20.85 -7.36
CA LEU A 63 20.31 -21.34 -8.22
C LEU A 63 21.70 -20.98 -7.65
N GLU A 64 21.90 -19.75 -7.17
CA GLU A 64 23.12 -19.33 -6.47
C GLU A 64 23.35 -20.15 -5.20
N TRP A 65 22.30 -20.39 -4.41
CA TRP A 65 22.38 -21.27 -3.25
C TRP A 65 22.77 -22.70 -3.64
N ALA A 66 22.16 -23.24 -4.71
CA ALA A 66 22.45 -24.59 -5.19
C ALA A 66 23.91 -24.71 -5.62
N GLU A 67 24.42 -23.73 -6.38
CA GLU A 67 25.81 -23.66 -6.82
C GLU A 67 26.78 -23.55 -5.64
N ALA A 68 26.47 -22.71 -4.64
CA ALA A 68 27.28 -22.58 -3.41
C ALA A 68 27.33 -23.88 -2.57
N GLN A 69 26.31 -24.72 -2.65
CA GLN A 69 26.27 -26.04 -2.01
C GLN A 69 26.86 -27.16 -2.91
N GLY A 70 27.38 -26.81 -4.09
CA GLY A 70 27.97 -27.77 -5.03
C GLY A 70 26.95 -28.54 -5.87
N TYR A 71 25.68 -28.15 -5.87
CA TYR A 71 24.68 -28.68 -6.81
C TYR A 71 24.84 -27.99 -8.16
N ILE A 72 25.17 -28.76 -9.19
CA ILE A 72 25.22 -28.27 -10.58
C ILE A 72 23.79 -28.34 -11.15
N PRO A 73 23.13 -27.21 -11.45
CA PRO A 73 21.81 -27.24 -12.04
C PRO A 73 21.90 -27.80 -13.46
N MET A 74 21.20 -28.91 -13.72
CA MET A 74 21.08 -29.52 -15.06
C MET A 74 20.62 -28.52 -16.15
N SER A 75 20.00 -27.40 -15.77
CA SER A 75 19.50 -26.36 -16.69
C SER A 75 20.59 -25.52 -17.36
N LEU A 76 21.84 -25.52 -16.87
CA LEU A 76 22.96 -24.80 -17.50
C LEU A 76 23.68 -25.61 -18.59
N GLY A 77 23.18 -26.80 -18.94
CA GLY A 77 23.68 -27.54 -20.11
C GLY A 77 25.15 -27.96 -19.99
N HIS A 78 25.69 -28.07 -18.78
CA HIS A 78 26.96 -28.77 -18.55
C HIS A 78 26.67 -30.27 -18.46
N TRP A 79 26.32 -30.87 -19.59
CA TRP A 79 26.45 -32.30 -19.76
C TRP A 79 27.96 -32.55 -19.75
N ALA A 80 28.49 -32.98 -18.61
CA ALA A 80 29.83 -33.52 -18.56
C ALA A 80 29.94 -34.53 -19.70
N GLU A 81 30.93 -34.36 -20.57
CA GLU A 81 31.36 -35.36 -21.53
C GLU A 81 31.97 -36.55 -20.76
N GLU A 82 31.15 -37.22 -19.93
CA GLU A 82 31.49 -38.52 -19.36
C GLU A 82 31.33 -39.56 -20.47
N GLY A 83 32.43 -39.82 -21.16
CA GLY A 83 32.56 -41.01 -21.98
C GLY A 83 33.13 -40.80 -23.38
N ARG A 84 34.19 -40.01 -23.52
CA ARG A 84 35.12 -40.18 -24.65
C ARG A 84 36.44 -40.77 -24.14
N THR A 85 36.42 -42.07 -23.88
CA THR A 85 37.65 -42.87 -23.85
C THR A 85 38.02 -43.27 -25.28
N PRO A 86 39.29 -43.11 -25.71
CA PRO A 86 39.77 -43.45 -27.05
C PRO A 86 39.75 -44.94 -27.35
#